data_AF-A0A368KGD5-F1
#
_entry.id   AF-A0A368KGD5-F1
#
_cell.length_a   1.000
_cell.length_b   1.000
_cell.length_c   1.000
_cell.angle_alpha   90.00
_cell.angle_beta   90.00
_cell.angle_gamma   90.00
#
_symmetry.space_group_name_H-M   'P 1'
#
loop_
_entity.id
_entity.type
_entity.pdbx_description
1 polymer ?
#
loop_
_entity_poly.entity_id
_entity_poly.type
_entity_poly.pdbx_seq_one_letter_code
_entity_poly.pdbx_strand_id
1 'polypeptide(L)' 'MRRIVSILCSTLLLGAGLALAGCVVVPARGPVRVWVPGYWANPHVWVEGHWRYR' A
#
# COMPACT_ATOMS: atom_id res chain seq x y z
N MET A 1 10.72 17.70 -37.31
CA MET A 1 10.90 16.36 -36.71
C MET A 1 11.60 16.42 -35.34
N ARG A 2 12.77 17.05 -35.20
CA ARG A 2 13.52 17.11 -33.91
C ARG A 2 12.73 17.64 -32.70
N ARG A 3 11.88 18.66 -32.90
CA ARG A 3 10.99 19.20 -31.85
C ARG A 3 9.88 18.23 -31.46
N ILE A 4 9.30 17.51 -32.42
CA ILE A 4 8.21 16.56 -32.17
C ILE A 4 8.73 15.36 -31.38
N VAL A 5 9.89 14.83 -31.77
CA VAL A 5 10.56 13.73 -31.06
C VAL A 5 10.88 14.14 -29.62
N SER A 6 11.39 15.37 -29.42
CA SER A 6 11.68 15.88 -28.07
C SER A 6 10.44 15.96 -27.20
N ILE A 7 9.30 16.44 -27.73
CA ILE A 7 8.04 16.54 -26.98
C ILE A 7 7.55 15.14 -26.59
N LEU A 8 7.56 14.19 -27.52
CA LEU A 8 7.13 12.81 -27.28
C LEU A 8 8.00 12.12 -26.21
N CYS A 9 9.32 12.29 -26.26
CA CYS A 9 10.22 11.75 -25.23
C CYS A 9 9.93 12.34 -23.85
N SER A 10 9.74 13.66 -23.74
CA SER A 10 9.43 14.32 -22.48
C SER A 10 8.11 13.82 -21.88
N THR A 11 7.07 13.68 -22.70
CA THR A 11 5.77 13.17 -22.24
C THR A 11 5.85 11.71 -21.80
N LEU A 12 6.62 10.88 -22.50
CA LEU A 12 6.82 9.48 -22.14
C LEU A 12 7.54 9.35 -20.79
N LEU A 13 8.59 10.14 -20.56
CA LEU A 13 9.36 10.14 -19.32
C LEU A 13 8.51 10.61 -18.13
N LEU A 14 7.70 11.65 -18.31
CA LEU A 14 6.79 12.15 -17.28
C LEU A 14 5.70 11.13 -16.94
N GLY A 15 5.09 10.52 -17.96
CA GLY A 15 4.10 9.46 -17.76
C GLY A 15 4.68 8.24 -17.02
N ALA A 16 5.88 7.80 -17.39
CA ALA A 16 6.58 6.71 -16.72
C ALA A 16 6.90 7.06 -15.25
N GLY A 17 7.40 8.27 -14.98
CA GLY A 17 7.70 8.72 -13.62
C GLY A 17 6.46 8.77 -12.72
N LEU A 18 5.32 9.23 -13.25
CA LEU A 18 4.04 9.24 -12.52
C LEU A 18 3.49 7.83 -12.27
N ALA A 19 3.66 6.91 -13.22
CA ALA A 19 3.29 5.51 -13.03
C ALA A 19 4.14 4.85 -11.92
N LEU A 20 5.44 5.17 -11.86
CA LEU A 20 6.36 4.71 -10.81
C LEU A 20 6.06 5.34 -9.44
N ALA A 21 5.50 6.55 -9.38
CA ALA A 21 5.14 7.21 -8.12
C ALA A 21 4.03 6.46 -7.35
N GLY A 22 3.23 5.63 -8.03
CA GLY A 22 2.29 4.70 -7.37
C GLY A 22 2.94 3.44 -6.80
N CYS A 23 4.17 3.10 -7.23
CA CYS A 23 4.91 1.92 -6.80
C CYS A 23 5.81 2.19 -5.59
N VAL A 24 5.28 2.87 -4.56
CA VAL A 24 5.97 2.97 -3.27
C VAL A 24 5.90 1.61 -2.58
N VAL A 25 6.93 0.79 -2.77
CA VAL A 25 7.11 -0.45 -2.02
C VAL A 25 7.46 -0.06 -0.58
N VAL A 26 6.44 0.02 0.28
CA VAL A 26 6.66 0.17 1.72
C VAL A 26 7.13 -1.19 2.25
N PRO A 27 8.34 -1.30 2.83
CA PRO A 27 8.75 -2.54 3.48
C PRO A 27 7.79 -2.84 4.62
N ALA A 28 7.31 -4.09 4.72
CA ALA A 28 6.52 -4.53 5.86
C ALA A 28 7.35 -4.34 7.14
N ARG A 29 7.05 -3.29 7.90
CA ARG A 29 7.81 -2.94 9.11
C ARG A 29 7.43 -3.90 10.23
N GLY A 30 8.30 -4.89 10.47
CA GLY A 30 8.31 -5.71 11.69
C GLY A 30 7.10 -6.62 11.88
N PRO A 31 7.02 -7.34 13.02
CA PRO A 31 5.87 -8.18 13.34
C PRO A 31 4.61 -7.31 13.28
N VAL A 32 3.77 -7.59 12.29
CA VAL A 32 2.57 -6.82 11.99
C VAL A 32 1.63 -7.01 13.17
N ARG A 33 1.67 -6.07 14.12
CA ARG A 33 0.68 -5.97 15.18
C ARG A 33 -0.63 -5.57 14.52
N VAL A 34 -1.53 -6.54 14.38
CA VAL A 34 -2.87 -6.28 13.87
C VAL A 34 -3.77 -6.06 15.07
N TRP A 35 -4.43 -4.91 15.11
CA TRP A 35 -5.50 -4.67 16.08
C TRP A 35 -6.70 -5.51 15.68
N VAL A 36 -7.19 -6.35 16.60
CA VAL A 36 -8.42 -7.12 16.43
C VAL A 36 -9.51 -6.43 17.24
N PRO A 37 -10.57 -5.88 16.62
CA PRO A 37 -11.71 -5.34 17.34
C PRO A 37 -12.36 -6.39 18.24
N GLY A 38 -13.00 -5.96 19.34
CA GLY A 38 -13.75 -6.88 20.19
C GLY A 38 -14.89 -7.55 19.43
N TYR A 39 -15.11 -8.83 19.68
CA TYR A 39 -16.11 -9.64 18.96
C TYR A 39 -16.73 -10.71 19.87
N TRP A 40 -17.93 -11.16 19.50
CA TRP A 40 -18.56 -12.31 20.10
C TRP A 40 -18.03 -13.60 19.46
N ALA A 41 -17.33 -14.41 20.24
CA ALA A 41 -16.90 -15.75 19.85
C ALA A 41 -17.95 -16.79 20.25
N ASN A 42 -18.04 -17.88 19.48
CA ASN A 42 -18.84 -19.03 19.93
C ASN A 42 -18.17 -19.72 21.13
N PRO A 43 -18.94 -20.18 22.14
CA PRO A 43 -20.41 -20.26 22.20
C PRO A 43 -21.07 -19.09 22.96
N HIS A 44 -20.74 -17.82 22.65
CA HIS A 44 -21.22 -16.58 23.28
C HIS A 44 -20.29 -16.02 24.38
N VAL A 45 -19.00 -15.91 24.07
CA VAL A 45 -18.01 -15.22 24.91
C VAL A 45 -17.62 -13.91 24.25
N TRP A 46 -17.63 -12.81 25.01
CA TRP A 46 -17.08 -11.54 24.56
C TRP A 46 -15.56 -11.60 24.61
N VAL A 47 -14.92 -11.39 23.47
CA VAL A 47 -13.47 -11.25 23.36
C VAL A 47 -13.15 -9.77 23.28
N GLU A 48 -12.43 -9.24 24.26
CA GLU A 48 -11.98 -7.86 24.24
C GLU A 48 -11.00 -7.60 23.08
N GLY A 49 -10.99 -6.35 22.61
CA GLY A 49 -10.07 -5.93 21.56
C GLY A 49 -8.62 -6.09 22.01
N HIS A 50 -7.80 -6.71 21.17
CA HIS A 50 -6.42 -7.02 21.51
C HIS A 50 -5.49 -6.86 20.31
N TRP A 51 -4.21 -6.66 20.62
CA TRP A 51 -3.14 -6.73 19.63
C TRP A 51 -2.78 -8.19 19.37
N ARG A 52 -2.92 -8.62 18.12
CA ARG A 52 -2.49 -9.94 17.67
C ARG A 52 -1.10 -9.85 17.05
N TYR A 53 -0.20 -10.72 17.53
CA TYR A 53 1.11 -10.96 16.93
C TYR A 53 0.98 -12.11 15.93
N ARG A 54 1.63 -11.98 14.77
CA ARG A 54 1.77 -13.06 13.78
C ARG A 54 3.16 -13.66 13.88
#